data_AF-A0ABD7GNM5-F1
#
_entry.id   AF-A0ABD7GNM5-F1
#
_cell.length_a   1.000
_cell.length_b   1.000
_cell.length_c   1.000
_cell.angle_alpha   90.00
_cell.angle_beta   90.00
_cell.angle_gamma   90.00
#
_symmetry.space_group_name_H-M   'P 1'
#
loop_
_entity.id
_entity.type
_entity.pdbx_description
1 polymer ?
#
loop_
_entity_poly.entity_id
_entity_poly.type
_entity_poly.pdbx_seq_one_letter_code
_entity_poly.pdbx_strand_id
1 'polypeptide(L)' 'SLSLGKHFPILDGNVKRVLARCYAVDGWPGKKEVEKRLWEISEAVTPAKGVERFNQAMMDLGAMVCTRSKPK' A
#
# COMPACT_ATOMS: atom_id res chain seq x y z
N SER A 1 0.41 -9.90 9.40
CA SER A 1 1.00 -8.73 10.06
C SER A 1 0.18 -8.29 11.27
N LEU A 2 -1.07 -7.83 11.09
CA LEU A 2 -1.84 -7.14 12.13
C LEU A 2 -2.07 -7.90 13.45
N SER A 3 -2.30 -9.21 13.42
CA SER A 3 -2.61 -10.00 14.62
C SER A 3 -1.39 -10.63 15.31
N LEU A 4 -0.26 -10.77 14.61
CA LEU A 4 0.91 -11.53 15.07
C LEU A 4 2.23 -10.75 14.95
N GLY A 5 2.20 -9.47 14.57
CA GLY A 5 3.40 -8.64 14.36
C GLY A 5 4.36 -9.17 13.29
N LYS A 6 3.92 -10.12 12.45
CA LYS A 6 4.79 -10.74 11.44
C LYS A 6 5.03 -9.77 10.29
N HIS A 7 6.29 -9.67 9.86
CA HIS A 7 6.75 -8.84 8.76
C HIS A 7 6.15 -9.31 7.43
N PHE A 8 4.93 -8.85 7.16
CA PHE A 8 4.21 -9.11 5.92
C PHE A 8 3.64 -7.80 5.37
N PRO A 9 3.98 -7.44 4.12
CA PRO A 9 3.36 -6.32 3.42
C PRO A 9 1.87 -6.57 3.19
N ILE A 10 1.14 -5.50 2.87
CA ILE A 10 -0.25 -5.54 2.43
C ILE A 10 -0.41 -4.81 1.10
N LEU A 11 -1.42 -5.18 0.33
CA LEU A 11 -1.69 -4.55 -0.96
C LEU A 11 -3.19 -4.56 -1.32
N ASP A 12 -4.01 -4.05 -0.41
CA ASP A 12 -5.44 -3.86 -0.65
C ASP A 12 -5.70 -2.66 -1.60
N GLY A 13 -6.97 -2.38 -1.93
CA GLY A 13 -7.32 -1.28 -2.83
C GLY A 13 -6.89 0.12 -2.34
N ASN A 14 -6.76 0.32 -1.02
CA ASN A 14 -6.28 1.56 -0.44
C ASN A 14 -4.77 1.71 -0.63
N VAL A 15 -4.03 0.67 -0.27
CA VAL A 15 -2.56 0.63 -0.36
C VAL A 15 -2.11 0.69 -1.83
N LYS A 16 -2.78 -0.03 -2.75
CA LYS A 16 -2.51 0.05 -4.20
C LYS A 16 -2.55 1.49 -4.70
N ARG A 17 -3.58 2.25 -4.29
CA ARG A 17 -3.77 3.64 -4.73
C ARG A 17 -2.74 4.58 -4.12
N VAL A 18 -2.43 4.42 -2.83
CA VAL A 18 -1.39 5.20 -2.15
C VAL A 18 -0.05 4.99 -2.83
N LEU A 19 0.37 3.72 -2.99
CA LEU A 19 1.67 3.40 -3.59
C LEU A 19 1.76 3.82 -5.05
N ALA A 20 0.71 3.57 -5.84
CA ALA A 20 0.70 3.97 -7.25
C ALA A 20 0.86 5.49 -7.42
N ARG A 21 0.18 6.30 -6.59
CA ARG A 21 0.30 7.77 -6.65
C ARG A 21 1.66 8.26 -6.13
N CYS A 22 2.12 7.76 -4.98
CA CYS A 22 3.38 8.21 -4.38
C CYS A 22 4.61 7.88 -5.25
N TYR A 23 4.60 6.72 -5.90
CA TYR A 23 5.73 6.24 -6.71
C TYR A 23 5.53 6.43 -8.22
N ALA A 24 4.48 7.16 -8.62
CA ALA A 24 4.12 7.39 -10.03
C ALA A 24 4.10 6.08 -10.85
N VAL A 25 3.48 5.03 -10.29
CA VAL A 25 3.35 3.75 -11.00
C VAL A 25 2.20 3.85 -11.99
N ASP A 26 2.55 4.00 -13.26
CA ASP A 26 1.60 4.07 -14.36
C ASP A 26 0.97 2.71 -14.68
N GLY A 27 -0.21 2.78 -15.30
CA GLY A 27 -0.96 1.60 -15.75
C GLY A 27 -2.05 1.15 -14.79
N TRP A 28 -2.89 0.23 -15.29
CA TRP A 28 -4.02 -0.28 -14.52
C TRP A 28 -3.56 -1.30 -13.48
N PRO A 29 -3.85 -1.13 -12.16
CA PRO A 29 -3.43 -2.06 -11.11
C PRO A 29 -3.99 -3.48 -11.21
N GLY A 30 -4.93 -3.75 -12.11
CA GLY A 30 -5.40 -5.10 -12.44
C GLY A 30 -4.53 -5.83 -13.46
N LYS A 31 -3.58 -5.14 -14.12
CA LYS A 31 -2.54 -5.81 -14.92
C LYS A 31 -1.53 -6.45 -14.00
N LYS A 32 -1.21 -7.73 -14.27
CA LYS A 32 -0.28 -8.54 -13.47
C LYS A 32 1.10 -7.88 -13.28
N GLU A 33 1.60 -7.20 -14.31
CA GLU A 33 2.88 -6.49 -14.25
C GLU A 33 2.85 -5.31 -13.28
N VAL A 34 1.78 -4.51 -13.32
CA VAL A 34 1.57 -3.37 -12.41
C VAL A 34 1.36 -3.86 -10.98
N GLU A 35 0.56 -4.91 -10.80
CA GLU A 35 0.34 -5.52 -9.49
C GLU A 35 1.64 -6.05 -8.87
N LYS A 36 2.47 -6.75 -9.67
CA LYS A 36 3.79 -7.22 -9.23
C LYS A 36 4.66 -6.05 -8.77
N ARG A 37 4.72 -4.98 -9.57
CA ARG A 37 5.50 -3.78 -9.21
C ARG A 37 5.03 -3.16 -7.90
N LEU A 38 3.72 -3.11 -7.68
CA LEU A 38 3.15 -2.59 -6.43
C LEU A 38 3.47 -3.49 -5.22
N TRP A 39 3.52 -4.82 -5.40
CA TRP A 39 3.98 -5.73 -4.37
C TRP A 39 5.44 -5.52 -4.01
N GLU A 40 6.33 -5.39 -4.99
CA GLU A 40 7.76 -5.10 -4.76
C GLU A 40 7.96 -3.80 -3.96
N ILE A 41 7.21 -2.75 -4.31
CA ILE A 41 7.25 -1.49 -3.57
C ILE A 41 6.72 -1.70 -2.15
N SER A 42 5.58 -2.39 -1.99
CA SER A 42 4.99 -2.64 -0.67
C SER A 42 5.96 -3.40 0.24
N GLU A 43 6.64 -4.42 -0.27
CA GLU A 43 7.70 -5.14 0.44
C GLU A 43 8.84 -4.23 0.86
N ALA A 44 9.33 -3.38 -0.06
CA ALA A 44 10.46 -2.49 0.18
C ALA A 44 10.17 -1.43 1.25
N VAL A 45 8.93 -0.92 1.32
CA VAL A 45 8.55 0.13 2.28
C VAL A 45 8.03 -0.41 3.61
N THR A 46 7.65 -1.69 3.67
CA THR A 46 7.09 -2.28 4.89
C THR A 46 8.20 -2.56 5.90
N PRO A 47 8.21 -1.88 7.06
CA PRO A 47 9.26 -2.05 8.05
C PRO A 47 9.11 -3.39 8.78
N ALA A 48 10.23 -3.98 9.18
CA ALA A 48 10.24 -5.19 10.02
C ALA A 48 9.76 -4.90 11.46
N LYS A 49 10.04 -3.70 11.98
CA LYS A 49 9.58 -3.23 13.30
C LYS A 49 8.37 -2.33 13.13
N GLY A 50 7.31 -2.56 13.91
CA GLY A 50 6.09 -1.75 13.86
C GLY A 50 5.24 -1.99 12.60
N VAL A 51 5.34 -3.19 12.02
CA VAL A 51 4.63 -3.58 10.79
C VAL A 51 3.11 -3.42 10.90
N GLU A 52 2.56 -3.68 12.09
CA GLU A 52 1.15 -3.54 12.38
C GLU A 52 0.69 -2.07 12.30
N ARG A 53 1.47 -1.15 12.90
CA ARG A 53 1.21 0.29 12.85
C ARG A 53 1.37 0.82 11.43
N PHE A 54 2.41 0.39 10.73
CA PHE A 54 2.64 0.80 9.34
C PHE A 54 1.50 0.37 8.43
N ASN A 55 1.09 -0.90 8.51
CA ASN A 55 0.01 -1.43 7.69
C ASN A 55 -1.32 -0.73 7.99
N GLN A 56 -1.64 -0.47 9.26
CA GLN A 56 -2.83 0.28 9.63
C GLN A 56 -2.80 1.71 9.08
N ALA A 57 -1.67 2.41 9.27
CA ALA A 57 -1.51 3.78 8.77
C ALA A 57 -1.64 3.87 7.24
N MET A 58 -1.14 2.88 6.49
CA MET A 58 -1.27 2.84 5.04
C MET A 58 -2.73 2.65 4.59
N MET A 59 -3.50 1.80 5.27
CA MET A 59 -4.93 1.63 5.00
C MET A 59 -5.70 2.91 5.33
N ASP A 60 -5.45 3.51 6.49
CA ASP A 60 -6.09 4.74 6.97
C ASP A 60 -5.80 5.92 6.05
N LEU A 61 -4.55 6.05 5.60
CA LEU A 61 -4.12 7.07 4.64
C LEU A 61 -4.91 6.93 3.33
N GLY A 62 -5.04 5.72 2.80
CA GLY A 62 -5.83 5.46 1.60
C GLY A 62 -7.32 5.75 1.82
N ALA A 63 -7.87 5.43 2.99
CA ALA A 63 -9.28 5.63 3.28
C ALA A 63 -9.64 7.12 3.47
N MET A 64 -8.79 7.91 4.12
CA MET A 64 -9.17 9.25 4.61
C MET A 64 -8.51 10.43 3.90
N VAL A 65 -7.34 10.23 3.29
CA VAL A 65 -6.52 11.29 2.69
C VAL A 65 -6.35 11.05 1.20
N CYS A 66 -5.75 9.91 0.84
CA CYS A 66 -5.54 9.50 -0.53
C CYS A 66 -6.78 8.78 -1.06
N THR A 67 -7.92 9.47 -1.07
CA THR A 67 -9.22 8.95 -1.52
C THR A 67 -9.28 8.78 -3.05
N ARG A 68 -10.31 8.10 -3.55
CA ARG A 68 -10.50 7.87 -4.99
C ARG A 68 -10.63 9.18 -5.76
N SER A 69 -11.50 10.07 -5.28
CA SER A 69 -11.76 11.38 -5.85
C SER A 69 -11.30 12.49 -4.90
N LYS A 70 -10.69 13.54 -5.46
CA LYS A 70 -10.23 14.74 -4.74
C LYS A 70 -9.45 14.40 -3.46
N PRO A 71 -8.25 13.78 -3.58
CA PRO A 71 -7.39 13.55 -2.42
C PRO A 71 -7.08 14.89 -1.73
N LYS A 72 -6.90 14.84 -0.41
CA LYS A 72 -6.63 16.01 0.43
C LYS A 72 -5.17 16.42 0.39
#